data_AF-A0A2M6ZGV7-F1
#
_entry.id   AF-A0A2M6ZGV7-F1
#
_cell.length_a   1.000
_cell.length_b   1.000
_cell.length_c   1.000
_cell.angle_alpha   90.00
_cell.angle_beta   90.00
_cell.angle_gamma   90.00
#
_symmetry.space_group_name_H-M   'P 1'
#
loop_
_entity.id
_entity.type
_entity.pdbx_description
1 polymer ?
#
loop_
_entity_poly.entity_id
_entity_poly.type
_entity_poly.pdbx_seq_one_letter_code
_entity_poly.pdbx_strand_id
1 'polypeptide(L)'
;MIMNIMQKVKEVGILQTLGATPRMVRKIFVFEGTVLGLIGISIGSVLGFFLCKLLEKYQFIKLPSDVYYISSLPVQMRFFDFMWIGILAFAIVFVFSIYPAYVASKIRPAEALRQEQ
;
A
#
# COMPACT_ATOMS: atom_id res chain seq x y z
N MET A 1 5.45 -6.80 4.50
CA MET A 1 6.15 -7.56 3.43
C MET A 1 7.50 -8.10 3.84
N ILE A 2 8.42 -7.30 4.40
CA ILE A 2 9.78 -7.77 4.78
C ILE A 2 9.72 -8.95 5.78
N MET A 3 8.82 -8.88 6.78
CA MET A 3 8.58 -9.98 7.72
C MET A 3 8.10 -11.27 7.02
N ASN A 4 7.19 -11.16 6.05
CA ASN A 4 6.66 -12.31 5.30
C ASN A 4 7.76 -12.93 4.41
N ILE A 5 8.59 -12.10 3.78
CA ILE A 5 9.77 -12.57 3.05
C ILE A 5 10.66 -13.40 3.97
N MET A 6 10.95 -12.92 5.18
CA MET A 6 11.77 -13.62 6.19
C MET A 6 11.20 -15.00 6.56
N GLN A 7 9.89 -15.14 6.64
CA GLN A 7 9.22 -16.42 6.92
C GLN A 7 9.22 -17.35 5.70
N LYS A 8 9.25 -16.80 4.48
CA LYS A 8 9.20 -17.52 3.21
C LYS A 8 10.57 -17.74 2.56
N VAL A 9 11.67 -17.30 3.19
CA VAL A 9 13.05 -17.42 2.70
C VAL A 9 13.38 -18.87 2.35
N LYS A 10 12.97 -19.84 3.18
CA LYS A 10 13.22 -21.27 2.96
C LYS A 10 12.50 -21.79 1.71
N GLU A 11 11.22 -21.47 1.54
CA GLU A 11 10.43 -21.85 0.36
C GLU A 11 11.02 -21.26 -0.93
N VAL A 12 11.46 -20.00 -0.88
CA VAL A 12 12.15 -19.33 -2.00
C VAL A 12 13.51 -19.97 -2.29
N GLY A 13 14.24 -20.39 -1.25
CA GLY A 13 15.50 -21.14 -1.38
C GLY A 13 15.30 -22.49 -2.07
N ILE A 14 14.26 -23.25 -1.68
CA ILE A 14 13.88 -24.52 -2.32
C ILE A 14 13.45 -24.31 -3.77
N LEU A 15 12.69 -23.26 -4.06
CA LEU A 15 12.30 -22.94 -5.43
C LEU A 15 13.55 -22.67 -6.30
N GLN A 16 14.52 -21.93 -5.78
CA GLN A 16 15.77 -21.61 -6.48
C GLN A 16 16.64 -22.85 -6.71
N THR A 17 16.71 -23.80 -5.76
CA THR A 17 17.44 -25.07 -5.96
C THR A 17 16.75 -25.97 -6.99
N LEU A 18 15.42 -25.87 -7.13
CA LEU A 18 14.65 -26.52 -8.19
C LEU A 18 14.76 -25.81 -9.57
N GLY A 19 15.55 -24.74 -9.67
CA GLY A 19 15.82 -24.03 -10.93
C GLY A 19 15.02 -22.74 -11.13
N ALA A 20 14.28 -22.26 -10.14
CA ALA A 20 13.60 -20.97 -10.24
C ALA A 20 14.61 -19.82 -10.35
N THR A 21 14.47 -19.03 -11.41
CA THR A 21 15.34 -17.86 -11.62
C THR A 21 14.95 -16.72 -10.67
N PRO A 22 15.89 -15.89 -10.19
CA PRO A 22 15.60 -14.71 -9.35
C PRO A 22 14.56 -13.74 -9.93
N ARG A 23 14.42 -13.72 -11.26
CA ARG A 23 13.37 -12.95 -11.97
C ARG A 23 11.96 -13.43 -11.65
N MET A 24 11.76 -14.72 -11.45
CA MET A 24 10.47 -15.32 -11.12
C MET A 24 10.05 -14.98 -9.69
N VAL A 25 10.99 -15.07 -8.74
CA VAL A 25 10.80 -14.63 -7.35
C VAL A 25 10.42 -13.14 -7.31
N ARG A 26 11.15 -12.30 -8.05
CA ARG A 26 10.84 -10.88 -8.14
C ARG A 26 9.43 -10.61 -8.67
N LYS A 27 8.97 -11.34 -9.70
CA LYS A 27 7.61 -11.20 -10.25
C LYS A 27 6.53 -11.52 -9.22
N ILE A 28 6.71 -12.58 -8.42
CA ILE A 28 5.75 -13.00 -7.40
C ILE A 28 5.58 -11.89 -6.36
N PHE A 29 6.68 -11.35 -5.83
CA PHE A 29 6.60 -10.30 -4.81
C PHE A 29 6.05 -8.97 -5.34
N VAL A 30 6.37 -8.60 -6.59
CA VAL A 30 5.76 -7.43 -7.24
C VAL A 30 4.25 -7.63 -7.42
N PHE A 31 3.82 -8.84 -7.80
CA PHE A 31 2.40 -9.15 -7.93
C PHE A 31 1.67 -9.07 -6.59
N GLU A 32 2.24 -9.68 -5.53
CA GLU A 32 1.70 -9.61 -4.18
C GLU A 32 1.56 -8.15 -3.70
N GLY A 33 2.56 -7.31 -3.99
CA GLY A 33 2.52 -5.89 -3.59
C GLY A 33 1.54 -5.07 -4.40
N THR A 34 1.37 -5.40 -5.68
CA THR A 34 0.35 -4.77 -6.54
C THR A 34 -1.05 -5.12 -6.05
N VAL A 35 -1.31 -6.39 -5.71
CA VAL A 35 -2.61 -6.85 -5.19
C VAL A 35 -2.92 -6.19 -3.85
N LEU A 36 -1.98 -6.22 -2.90
CA LEU A 36 -2.16 -5.56 -1.60
C LEU A 36 -2.35 -4.05 -1.75
N GLY A 37 -1.64 -3.42 -2.69
CA GLY A 37 -1.81 -2.01 -2.99
C GLY A 37 -3.16 -1.65 -3.57
N LEU A 38 -3.65 -2.43 -4.54
CA LEU A 38 -5.00 -2.25 -5.10
C LEU A 38 -6.07 -2.37 -4.03
N ILE A 39 -5.96 -3.36 -3.15
CA ILE A 39 -6.89 -3.55 -2.02
C ILE A 39 -6.82 -2.34 -1.07
N GLY A 40 -5.61 -1.94 -0.68
CA GLY A 40 -5.40 -0.80 0.23
C GLY A 40 -5.94 0.52 -0.32
N ILE A 41 -5.69 0.81 -1.59
CA ILE A 41 -6.19 2.01 -2.27
C ILE A 41 -7.72 1.96 -2.38
N SER A 42 -8.29 0.82 -2.76
CA SER A 42 -9.74 0.67 -2.87
C SER A 42 -10.43 0.91 -1.52
N ILE A 43 -9.93 0.28 -0.45
CA ILE A 43 -10.46 0.46 0.91
C ILE A 43 -10.24 1.90 1.38
N GLY A 44 -9.05 2.46 1.17
CA GLY A 44 -8.70 3.83 1.57
C GLY A 44 -9.56 4.88 0.87
N SER A 45 -9.81 4.73 -0.44
CA SER A 45 -10.68 5.62 -1.21
C SER A 45 -12.14 5.54 -0.75
N VAL A 46 -12.66 4.34 -0.48
CA VAL A 46 -14.02 4.15 0.04
C VAL A 46 -14.16 4.76 1.45
N LEU A 47 -13.21 4.48 2.34
CA LEU A 47 -13.19 5.05 3.68
C LEU A 47 -13.06 6.57 3.65
N GLY A 48 -12.15 7.10 2.83
CA GLY A 48 -11.95 8.54 2.66
C GLY A 48 -13.21 9.24 2.16
N PHE A 49 -13.87 8.68 1.15
CA PHE A 49 -15.15 9.19 0.65
C PHE A 49 -16.24 9.16 1.72
N PHE A 50 -16.35 8.05 2.45
CA PHE A 50 -17.32 7.92 3.53
C PHE A 50 -17.04 8.90 4.67
N LEU A 51 -15.78 9.10 5.04
CA LEU A 51 -15.35 10.07 6.05
C LEU A 51 -15.68 11.49 5.62
N CYS A 52 -15.39 11.88 4.38
CA CYS A 52 -15.71 13.20 3.85
C CYS A 52 -17.22 13.46 3.87
N LYS A 53 -18.04 12.47 3.48
CA LYS A 53 -19.51 12.55 3.54
C LYS A 53 -20.03 12.62 4.97
N LEU A 54 -19.40 11.89 5.90
CA LEU A 54 -19.75 11.92 7.32
C LEU A 54 -19.40 13.28 7.94
N LEU A 55 -18.25 13.86 7.60
CA LEU A 55 -17.83 15.20 8.02
C LEU A 55 -18.81 16.27 7.52
N GLU A 56 -19.26 16.16 6.25
CA GLU A 56 -20.27 17.05 5.68
C GLU A 56 -21.60 16.95 6.43
N LYS A 57 -22.04 15.73 6.75
CA LYS A 57 -23.34 15.47 7.41
C LYS A 57 -23.34 15.81 8.90
N TYR A 58 -22.25 15.56 9.62
CA TYR A 58 -22.22 15.69 11.09
C TYR A 58 -21.65 17.01 11.61
N GLN A 59 -21.08 17.89 10.77
CA GLN A 59 -20.61 19.25 11.13
C GLN A 59 -20.09 19.29 12.58
N PHE A 60 -19.09 18.45 12.91
CA PHE A 60 -18.59 18.26 14.30
C PHE A 60 -18.11 19.58 14.93
N ILE A 61 -17.82 20.57 14.08
CA ILE A 61 -17.49 21.94 14.45
C ILE A 61 -18.63 22.84 13.94
N LYS A 62 -19.67 23.03 14.76
CA LYS A 62 -20.51 24.22 14.63
C LYS A 62 -19.64 25.41 15.06
N LEU A 63 -19.07 26.15 14.12
CA LEU A 63 -18.57 27.48 14.44
C LEU A 63 -19.80 28.31 14.87
N PRO A 64 -19.82 28.90 16.08
CA PRO A 64 -20.85 29.86 16.44
C PRO A 64 -20.84 30.97 15.38
N SER A 65 -22.00 31.24 14.81
CA SER A 65 -22.23 32.06 13.61
C SER A 65 -21.85 33.54 13.75
N ASP A 66 -21.09 33.92 14.78
CA ASP A 66 -20.84 35.30 15.20
C ASP A 66 -19.46 35.84 14.75
N VAL A 67 -18.58 34.99 14.18
CA VAL A 67 -17.20 35.39 13.82
C VAL A 67 -16.78 34.98 12.39
N TYR A 68 -17.48 34.06 11.73
CA TYR A 68 -17.14 33.61 10.37
C TYR A 68 -18.31 33.81 9.40
N TYR A 69 -18.18 34.79 8.52
CA TYR A 69 -19.06 35.05 7.36
C TYR A 69 -18.94 33.96 6.25
N ILE A 70 -18.54 32.74 6.59
CA ILE A 70 -18.43 31.61 5.66
C ILE A 70 -19.05 30.36 6.32
N SER A 71 -20.28 30.07 5.93
CA SER A 71 -21.24 29.21 6.65
C SER A 71 -21.03 27.69 6.50
N SER A 72 -19.84 27.23 6.12
CA SER A 72 -19.48 25.80 6.03
C SER A 72 -17.97 25.70 5.86
N LEU A 73 -17.28 24.71 6.44
CA LEU A 73 -16.03 24.25 5.84
C LEU A 73 -16.40 23.81 4.43
N PRO A 74 -16.01 24.53 3.36
CA PRO A 74 -16.36 24.11 2.03
C PRO A 74 -15.41 22.94 1.75
N VAL A 75 -15.84 21.73 2.09
CA VAL A 75 -15.24 20.50 1.59
C VAL A 75 -15.58 20.47 0.12
N GLN A 76 -14.86 21.27 -0.66
CA GLN A 76 -14.96 21.26 -2.11
C GLN A 76 -14.29 19.97 -2.53
N MET A 77 -15.08 18.89 -2.63
CA MET A 77 -14.62 17.64 -3.24
C MET A 77 -14.39 17.89 -4.72
N ARG A 78 -13.24 18.49 -5.05
CA ARG A 78 -12.82 18.63 -6.44
C ARG A 78 -12.38 17.25 -6.89
N PHE A 79 -13.04 16.73 -7.92
CA PHE A 79 -12.71 15.45 -8.53
C PHE A 79 -11.21 15.32 -8.88
N PHE A 80 -10.59 16.45 -9.25
CA PHE A 80 -9.15 16.55 -9.51
C PHE A 80 -8.28 16.19 -8.30
N ASP A 81 -8.63 16.65 -7.10
CA ASP A 81 -7.84 16.38 -5.89
C ASP A 81 -7.94 14.90 -5.51
N PHE A 82 -9.13 14.31 -5.66
CA PHE A 82 -9.36 12.89 -5.44
C PHE A 82 -8.55 12.01 -6.42
N MET A 83 -8.49 12.42 -7.69
CA MET A 83 -7.71 11.73 -8.72
C MET A 83 -6.20 11.81 -8.44
N TRP A 84 -5.69 12.98 -8.06
CA TRP A 84 -4.28 13.15 -7.68
C TRP A 84 -3.88 12.32 -6.45
N ILE A 85 -4.74 12.27 -5.43
CA ILE A 85 -4.51 11.44 -4.24
C ILE A 85 -4.48 9.96 -4.63
N GLY A 86 -5.39 9.50 -5.49
CA GLY A 86 -5.39 8.12 -5.98
C GLY A 86 -4.09 7.76 -6.74
N ILE A 87 -3.64 8.64 -7.64
CA ILE A 87 -2.39 8.45 -8.39
C ILE A 87 -1.18 8.44 -7.47
N LEU A 88 -1.08 9.38 -6.52
CA LEU A 88 0.01 9.44 -5.56
C LEU A 88 0.03 8.22 -4.65
N ALA A 89 -1.12 7.80 -4.13
CA ALA A 89 -1.23 6.60 -3.31
C ALA A 89 -0.78 5.36 -4.08
N PHE A 90 -1.21 5.22 -5.35
CA PHE A 90 -0.77 4.12 -6.22
C PHE A 90 0.74 4.16 -6.46
N ALA A 91 1.29 5.33 -6.79
CA ALA A 91 2.72 5.49 -7.02
C ALA A 91 3.55 5.12 -5.77
N ILE A 92 3.13 5.57 -4.58
CA ILE A 92 3.80 5.24 -3.31
C ILE A 92 3.77 3.73 -3.08
N VAL A 93 2.62 3.07 -3.22
CA VAL A 93 2.53 1.63 -2.99
C VAL A 93 3.36 0.85 -4.03
N PHE A 94 3.35 1.30 -5.28
CA PHE A 94 4.15 0.68 -6.33
C PHE A 94 5.65 0.77 -6.03
N VAL A 95 6.15 1.95 -5.63
CA VAL A 95 7.55 2.14 -5.24
C VAL A 95 7.90 1.29 -4.00
N PHE A 96 7.02 1.27 -2.99
CA PHE A 96 7.19 0.45 -1.80
C PHE A 96 7.16 -1.06 -2.08
N SER A 97 6.51 -1.52 -3.15
CA SER A 97 6.50 -2.94 -3.55
C SER A 97 7.81 -3.37 -4.23
N ILE A 98 8.49 -2.45 -4.93
CA ILE A 98 9.73 -2.75 -5.64
C ILE A 98 10.89 -3.01 -4.67
N TYR A 99 10.97 -2.26 -3.56
CA TYR A 99 12.01 -2.40 -2.55
C TYR A 99 12.11 -3.83 -1.95
N PRO A 100 11.04 -4.41 -1.36
CA PRO A 100 11.07 -5.76 -0.82
C PRO A 100 11.26 -6.82 -1.91
N ALA A 101 10.72 -6.62 -3.12
CA ALA A 101 10.93 -7.54 -4.24
C ALA A 101 12.41 -7.63 -4.66
N TYR A 102 13.13 -6.51 -4.61
CA TYR A 102 14.56 -6.47 -4.85
C TYR A 102 15.34 -7.21 -3.74
N VAL A 103 15.01 -6.94 -2.47
CA VAL A 103 15.62 -7.62 -1.32
C VAL A 103 15.40 -9.13 -1.39
N ALA A 104 14.18 -9.59 -1.66
CA ALA A 104 13.85 -11.01 -1.78
C ALA A 104 14.61 -11.71 -2.91
N SER A 105 14.82 -11.03 -4.04
CA SER A 105 15.54 -11.60 -5.19
C SER A 105 17.04 -11.82 -4.95
N LYS A 106 17.61 -11.17 -3.91
CA LYS A 106 19.03 -11.27 -3.55
C LYS A 106 19.34 -12.31 -2.48
N ILE A 107 18.31 -12.95 -1.91
CA ILE A 107 18.47 -13.96 -0.88
C ILE A 107 19.18 -15.17 -1.46
N ARG A 108 20.38 -15.46 -0.92
CA ARG A 108 21.19 -16.60 -1.35
C ARG A 108 20.65 -17.88 -0.70
N PRO A 109 20.50 -18.99 -1.44
CA PRO A 109 19.98 -20.25 -0.91
C PRO A 109 20.80 -20.80 0.27
N ALA A 110 22.10 -20.50 0.33
CA ALA A 110 22.96 -20.88 1.46
C ALA A 110 22.60 -20.19 2.78
N GLU A 111 22.06 -18.97 2.74
CA GLU A 111 21.59 -18.25 3.94
C GLU A 111 20.20 -18.74 4.37
N ALA A 112 19.38 -19.20 3.43
CA ALA A 112 18.04 -19.73 3.68
C ALA A 112 18.04 -21.02 4.53
N LEU A 113 19.05 -21.87 4.36
CA LEU A 113 19.22 -23.12 5.11
C LEU A 113 19.86 -22.90 6.50
N ARG A 114 20.53 -21.77 6.72
CA ARG A 114 21.23 -21.47 7.97
C ARG A 114 20.30 -20.90 9.06
N GLN A 115 19.12 -20.40 8.70
CA GLN A 115 18.12 -19.89 9.65
C GLN A 115 17.39 -20.98 10.45
N GLU A 116 17.62 -22.27 10.15
CA GLU A 116 17.05 -23.41 10.90
C GLU A 116 17.99 -23.99 11.97
N GLN A 117 19.24 -23.51 12.07
CA GLN A 117 20.15 -23.90 13.15
C GLN A 117 20.11 -22.93 14.31
#